data_AF-A0A2E2V692-F1
#
_entry.id   AF-A0A2E2V692-F1
#
_cell.length_a   1.000
_cell.length_b   1.000
_cell.length_c   1.000
_cell.angle_alpha   90.00
_cell.angle_beta   90.00
_cell.angle_gamma   90.00
#
_symmetry.space_group_name_H-M   'P 1'
#
loop_
_entity.id
_entity.type
_entity.pdbx_description
1 polymer ?
#
loop_
_entity_poly.entity_id
_entity_poly.type
_entity_poly.pdbx_seq_one_letter_code
_entity_poly.pdbx_strand_id
1 'polypeptide(L)'
;GLLFVGGALIIAIAVTLVAWSPWFLISFILLLIGGWGQAGFSTMQATIVLLASHQELRGRTQGAQGLVNGLGHLIGGYEIGAIASAFGITLAIGLNAGAGIILLIALAIVTPLVKQRGTPQP
;
A
#
# COMPACT_ATOMS: atom_id res chain seq x y z
N GLY A 1 6.53 8.19 8.56
CA GLY A 1 5.33 8.88 8.02
C GLY A 1 5.39 9.11 6.53
N LEU A 2 6.19 10.10 6.08
CA LEU A 2 6.18 10.55 4.68
C LEU A 2 6.57 9.49 3.66
N LEU A 3 7.59 8.66 3.94
CA LEU A 3 7.98 7.57 3.04
C LEU A 3 6.90 6.47 2.92
N PHE A 4 6.13 6.26 4.00
CA PHE A 4 4.99 5.33 3.99
C PHE A 4 3.86 5.86 3.09
N VAL A 5 3.39 7.08 3.34
CA VAL A 5 2.29 7.69 2.57
C VAL A 5 2.72 7.96 1.13
N GLY A 6 3.91 8.52 0.92
CA GLY A 6 4.46 8.82 -0.40
C GLY A 6 4.68 7.55 -1.22
N GLY A 7 5.25 6.49 -0.62
CA GLY A 7 5.41 5.21 -1.28
C GLY A 7 4.08 4.60 -1.71
N ALA A 8 3.07 4.66 -0.84
CA ALA A 8 1.72 4.16 -1.12
C ALA A 8 1.01 4.95 -2.23
N LEU A 9 1.18 6.28 -2.26
CA LEU A 9 0.64 7.13 -3.33
C LEU A 9 1.34 6.85 -4.67
N ILE A 10 2.67 6.68 -4.67
CA ILE A 10 3.43 6.35 -5.88
C ILE A 10 2.92 5.05 -6.50
N ILE A 11 2.77 3.97 -5.73
CA ILE A 11 2.27 2.70 -6.27
C ILE A 11 0.81 2.81 -6.73
N ALA A 12 -0.06 3.50 -5.98
CA ALA A 12 -1.47 3.67 -6.37
C ALA A 12 -1.63 4.44 -7.68
N ILE A 13 -0.88 5.53 -7.86
CA ILE A 13 -0.87 6.33 -9.10
C ILE A 13 -0.29 5.50 -10.24
N ALA A 14 0.85 4.84 -10.03
CA ALA A 14 1.50 4.02 -11.06
C ALA A 14 0.58 2.92 -11.58
N VAL A 15 -0.07 2.17 -10.69
CA VAL A 15 -1.00 1.08 -11.04
C VAL A 15 -2.23 1.61 -11.77
N THR A 16 -2.77 2.75 -11.36
CA THR A 16 -3.90 3.41 -12.05
C THR A 16 -3.53 3.79 -13.48
N LEU A 17 -2.36 4.40 -13.68
CA LEU A 17 -1.89 4.80 -15.00
C LEU A 17 -1.59 3.60 -15.91
N VAL A 18 -1.05 2.51 -15.34
CA VAL A 18 -0.80 1.26 -16.09
C VAL A 18 -2.09 0.66 -16.62
N ALA A 19 -3.20 0.74 -15.87
CA ALA A 19 -4.50 0.20 -16.29
C ALA A 19 -5.05 0.82 -17.59
N TRP A 20 -4.56 2.01 -17.96
CA TRP A 20 -4.92 2.73 -19.19
C TRP A 20 -3.80 2.77 -20.23
N SER A 21 -2.64 2.19 -19.95
CA SER A 21 -1.48 2.24 -20.83
C SER A 21 -1.48 1.07 -21.82
N PRO A 22 -1.64 1.31 -23.13
CA PRO A 22 -1.49 0.26 -24.15
C PRO A 22 -0.02 0.00 -24.53
N TRP A 23 0.91 0.85 -24.07
CA TRP A 23 2.31 0.83 -24.50
C TRP A 23 3.20 0.11 -23.48
N PHE A 24 3.92 -0.92 -23.93
CA PHE A 24 4.79 -1.72 -23.07
C PHE A 24 5.82 -0.88 -22.31
N LEU A 25 6.55 0.01 -23.00
CA LEU A 25 7.62 0.79 -22.38
C LEU A 25 7.09 1.75 -21.30
N ILE A 26 5.93 2.35 -21.52
CA ILE A 26 5.27 3.23 -20.54
C ILE A 26 4.88 2.40 -19.32
N SER A 27 4.22 1.25 -19.53
CA SER A 27 3.81 0.36 -18.45
C SER A 27 5.02 -0.16 -17.66
N PHE A 28 6.13 -0.49 -18.34
CA PHE A 28 7.37 -0.91 -17.69
C PHE A 28 7.94 0.18 -16.77
N ILE A 29 8.05 1.41 -17.26
CA ILE A 29 8.55 2.54 -16.46
C ILE A 29 7.63 2.83 -15.27
N LEU A 30 6.31 2.82 -15.48
CA LEU A 30 5.35 3.03 -14.41
C LEU A 30 5.44 1.95 -13.34
N LEU A 31 5.53 0.68 -13.73
CA LEU A 31 5.70 -0.43 -12.79
C LEU A 31 7.05 -0.38 -12.06
N LEU A 32 8.11 0.08 -12.72
CA LEU A 32 9.42 0.28 -12.09
C LEU A 32 9.35 1.36 -10.99
N ILE A 33 8.74 2.50 -11.28
CA ILE A 33 8.49 3.57 -10.31
C ILE A 33 7.55 3.08 -9.19
N GLY A 34 6.50 2.34 -9.55
CA GLY A 34 5.59 1.71 -8.61
C GLY A 34 6.32 0.77 -7.65
N GLY A 35 7.24 -0.05 -8.17
CA GLY A 35 8.09 -0.95 -7.37
C GLY A 35 8.95 -0.20 -6.35
N TRP A 36 9.52 0.94 -6.72
CA TRP A 36 10.24 1.81 -5.79
C TRP A 36 9.33 2.36 -4.68
N GLY A 37 8.15 2.85 -5.05
CA GLY A 37 7.14 3.32 -4.09
C GLY A 37 6.72 2.20 -3.13
N GLN A 38 6.47 1.01 -3.67
CA GLN A 38 6.06 -0.17 -2.92
C GLN A 38 7.13 -0.64 -1.93
N ALA A 39 8.41 -0.60 -2.32
CA ALA A 39 9.50 -0.90 -1.42
C ALA A 39 9.51 0.05 -0.20
N GLY A 40 9.41 1.36 -0.45
CA GLY A 40 9.36 2.37 0.61
C GLY A 40 8.15 2.21 1.54
N PHE A 41 6.97 1.93 0.97
CA PHE A 41 5.75 1.65 1.73
C PHE A 41 5.89 0.40 2.60
N SER A 42 6.29 -0.73 2.00
CA SER A 42 6.40 -2.03 2.68
C SER A 42 7.41 -2.00 3.83
N THR A 43 8.59 -1.43 3.59
CA THR A 43 9.62 -1.28 4.63
C THR A 43 9.10 -0.42 5.78
N MET A 44 8.51 0.74 5.49
CA MET A 44 7.99 1.63 6.54
C MET A 44 6.81 1.02 7.29
N GLN A 45 5.92 0.27 6.62
CA GLN A 45 4.80 -0.42 7.25
C GLN A 45 5.32 -1.37 8.35
N ALA A 46 6.27 -2.23 8.00
CA ALA A 46 6.89 -3.16 8.95
C ALA A 46 7.62 -2.42 10.09
N THR A 47 8.38 -1.37 9.79
CA THR A 47 9.09 -0.59 10.80
C THR A 47 8.15 0.11 11.78
N ILE A 48 7.07 0.73 11.30
CA ILE A 48 6.07 1.40 12.16
C ILE A 48 5.42 0.40 13.12
N VAL A 49 4.98 -0.75 12.61
CA VAL A 49 4.39 -1.81 13.44
C VAL A 49 5.38 -2.31 14.46
N LEU A 50 6.65 -2.50 14.08
CA LEU A 50 7.71 -2.94 14.99
C LEU A 50 7.97 -1.94 16.12
N LEU A 51 8.05 -0.65 15.79
CA LEU A 51 8.29 0.44 16.76
C LEU A 51 7.10 0.64 17.70
N ALA A 52 5.88 0.45 17.22
CA ALA A 52 4.67 0.52 18.03
C ALA A 52 4.48 -0.70 18.95
N SER A 53 5.25 -1.78 18.73
CA SER A 53 5.10 -3.04 19.46
C SER A 53 6.04 -3.13 20.66
N HIS A 54 5.48 -3.57 21.80
CA HIS A 54 6.24 -3.95 22.98
C HIS A 54 7.27 -5.03 22.63
N GLN A 55 8.48 -4.95 23.22
CA GLN A 55 9.63 -5.79 22.84
C GLN A 55 9.30 -7.29 22.83
N GLU A 56 8.55 -7.78 23.84
CA GLU A 56 8.15 -9.18 23.98
C GLU A 56 7.14 -9.65 22.93
N LEU A 57 6.40 -8.73 22.30
CA LEU A 57 5.30 -9.03 21.36
C LEU A 57 5.66 -8.74 19.90
N ARG A 58 6.88 -8.30 19.60
CA ARG A 58 7.32 -7.92 18.24
C ARG A 58 7.15 -9.04 17.21
N GLY A 59 7.50 -10.28 17.58
CA GLY A 59 7.31 -11.44 16.68
C GLY A 59 5.84 -11.72 16.38
N ARG A 60 4.97 -11.62 17.39
CA ARG A 60 3.53 -11.87 17.26
C ARG A 60 2.83 -10.79 16.43
N THR A 61 3.22 -9.53 16.64
CA THR A 61 2.66 -8.38 15.92
C THR A 61 3.08 -8.38 14.44
N GLN A 62 4.35 -8.68 14.14
CA GLN A 62 4.81 -8.88 12.76
C GLN A 62 4.16 -10.10 12.10
N GLY A 63 3.96 -11.19 12.85
CA GLY A 63 3.21 -12.36 12.38
C GLY A 63 1.76 -12.03 12.03
N ALA A 64 1.07 -11.25 12.88
CA ALA A 64 -0.29 -10.77 12.60
C ALA A 64 -0.34 -9.85 11.38
N GLN A 65 0.64 -8.95 11.22
CA GLN A 65 0.78 -8.12 10.02
C GLN A 65 0.95 -8.97 8.76
N GLY A 66 1.80 -10.00 8.81
CA GLY A 66 1.97 -10.96 7.71
C GLY A 66 0.69 -11.71 7.37
N LEU A 67 -0.07 -12.15 8.38
CA LEU A 67 -1.37 -12.80 8.18
C LEU A 67 -2.38 -11.86 7.51
N VAL A 68 -2.49 -10.62 7.96
CA VAL A 68 -3.39 -9.61 7.36
C VAL A 68 -3.00 -9.34 5.90
N ASN A 69 -1.71 -9.19 5.62
CA ASN A 69 -1.21 -8.99 4.26
C ASN A 69 -1.52 -10.22 3.36
N GLY A 70 -1.31 -11.43 3.88
CA GLY A 70 -1.60 -12.67 3.17
C GLY A 70 -3.09 -12.84 2.85
N LEU A 71 -3.97 -12.65 3.85
CA LEU A 71 -5.42 -12.68 3.65
C LEU A 71 -5.88 -11.58 2.69
N GLY A 72 -5.32 -10.37 2.79
CA GLY A 72 -5.59 -9.28 1.88
C GLY A 72 -5.26 -9.63 0.42
N HIS A 73 -4.16 -10.33 0.18
CA HIS A 73 -3.80 -10.77 -1.16
C HIS A 73 -4.75 -11.87 -1.70
N LEU A 74 -5.13 -12.83 -0.85
CA LEU A 74 -6.04 -13.90 -1.22
C LEU A 74 -7.45 -13.39 -1.54
N ILE A 75 -8.02 -12.61 -0.61
CA ILE A 75 -9.39 -12.08 -0.74
C ILE A 75 -9.44 -11.00 -1.81
N GLY A 76 -8.46 -10.08 -1.82
CA GLY A 76 -8.39 -9.00 -2.80
C GLY A 76 -8.22 -9.51 -4.23
N GLY A 77 -7.45 -10.58 -4.45
CA GLY A 77 -7.32 -11.20 -5.77
C GLY A 77 -8.64 -11.76 -6.29
N TYR A 78 -9.43 -12.40 -5.42
CA TYR A 78 -10.77 -12.90 -5.76
C TYR A 78 -11.74 -11.74 -6.08
N GLU A 79 -11.75 -10.70 -5.25
CA GLU A 79 -12.58 -9.51 -5.44
C GLU A 79 -12.27 -8.79 -6.76
N ILE A 80 -10.98 -8.52 -7.02
CA ILE A 80 -10.53 -7.87 -8.27
C ILE A 80 -10.90 -8.74 -9.47
N GLY A 81 -10.72 -10.06 -9.38
CA GLY A 81 -11.08 -11.00 -10.44
C GLY A 81 -12.58 -11.01 -10.75
N ALA A 82 -13.43 -10.97 -9.71
CA ALA A 82 -14.89 -10.89 -9.86
C ALA A 82 -15.35 -9.57 -10.50
N ILE A 83 -14.76 -8.44 -10.11
CA ILE A 83 -15.05 -7.14 -10.72
C ILE A 83 -14.55 -7.11 -12.16
N ALA A 84 -13.36 -7.65 -12.43
CA ALA A 84 -12.78 -7.67 -13.76
C ALA A 84 -13.57 -8.54 -14.75
N SER A 85 -14.17 -9.64 -14.31
CA SER A 85 -15.00 -10.50 -15.17
C SER A 85 -16.33 -9.84 -15.56
N ALA A 86 -16.89 -8.99 -14.69
CA ALA A 86 -18.15 -8.30 -14.94
C ALA A 86 -17.98 -6.95 -15.67
N PHE A 87 -16.94 -6.17 -15.31
CA PHE A 87 -16.78 -4.78 -15.74
C PHE A 87 -15.47 -4.49 -16.48
N GLY A 88 -14.60 -5.49 -16.62
CA GLY A 88 -13.30 -5.36 -17.27
C GLY A 88 -12.17 -4.98 -16.30
N ILE A 89 -10.94 -5.35 -16.69
CA ILE A 89 -9.72 -5.19 -15.87
C ILE A 89 -9.44 -3.73 -15.51
N THR A 90 -9.71 -2.82 -16.44
CA THR A 90 -9.43 -1.39 -16.28
C THR A 90 -10.26 -0.77 -15.14
N LEU A 91 -11.57 -1.07 -15.08
CA LEU A 91 -12.42 -0.59 -14.00
C LEU A 91 -12.08 -1.26 -12.67
N ALA A 92 -11.76 -2.55 -12.67
CA ALA A 92 -11.35 -3.26 -11.46
C ALA A 92 -10.09 -2.64 -10.81
N ILE A 93 -9.07 -2.35 -11.62
CA ILE A 93 -7.84 -1.70 -11.14
C ILE A 93 -8.13 -0.27 -10.67
N GLY A 94 -8.92 0.49 -11.42
CA GLY A 94 -9.28 1.87 -11.06
C GLY A 94 -10.03 1.97 -9.73
N LEU A 95 -11.02 1.09 -9.52
CA LEU A 95 -11.76 1.02 -8.25
C LEU A 95 -10.85 0.63 -7.08
N ASN A 96 -9.98 -0.36 -7.28
CA ASN A 96 -9.04 -0.80 -6.25
C ASN A 96 -8.05 0.32 -5.86
N ALA A 97 -7.46 0.99 -6.84
CA ALA A 97 -6.54 2.10 -6.58
C ALA A 97 -7.25 3.29 -5.91
N GLY A 98 -8.47 3.61 -6.34
CA GLY A 98 -9.30 4.64 -5.72
C GLY A 98 -9.61 4.33 -4.25
N ALA A 99 -10.05 3.10 -3.95
CA ALA A 99 -10.28 2.65 -2.58
C ALA A 99 -9.00 2.72 -1.74
N GLY A 100 -7.87 2.29 -2.30
CA GLY A 100 -6.56 2.38 -1.65
C GLY A 100 -6.19 3.82 -1.28
N ILE A 101 -6.38 4.77 -2.19
CA ILE A 101 -6.12 6.21 -1.92
C ILE A 101 -7.02 6.75 -0.82
N ILE A 102 -8.33 6.42 -0.84
CA ILE A 102 -9.28 6.86 0.19
C ILE A 102 -8.86 6.34 1.57
N LEU A 103 -8.50 5.05 1.67
CA LEU A 103 -8.03 4.44 2.91
C LEU A 103 -6.72 5.07 3.40
N LEU A 104 -5.79 5.39 2.49
CA LEU A 104 -4.55 6.08 2.83
C LEU A 104 -4.80 7.50 3.37
N ILE A 105 -5.74 8.24 2.78
CA ILE A 105 -6.13 9.57 3.26
C ILE A 105 -6.77 9.46 4.65
N ALA A 106 -7.70 8.51 4.84
CA ALA A 106 -8.31 8.27 6.15
C ALA A 106 -7.26 7.92 7.20
N LEU A 107 -6.30 7.05 6.86
CA LEU A 107 -5.20 6.67 7.74
C LEU A 107 -4.29 7.85 8.08
N ALA A 108 -4.01 8.73 7.11
CA ALA A 108 -3.19 9.92 7.31
C ALA A 108 -3.87 10.95 8.22
N ILE A 109 -5.21 11.00 8.22
CA ILE A 109 -6.01 11.87 9.12
C ILE A 109 -6.06 11.29 10.53
N VAL A 110 -6.34 9.98 10.65
CA VAL A 110 -6.50 9.31 11.95
C VAL A 110 -5.16 9.16 12.68
N THR A 111 -4.07 8.94 11.95
CA THR A 111 -2.77 8.60 12.56
C THR A 111 -1.80 9.78 12.48
N PRO A 112 -1.26 10.30 13.61
CA PRO A 112 -0.27 11.38 13.63
C PRO A 112 1.13 10.94 13.14
N LEU A 113 1.22 9.91 12.28
CA LEU A 113 2.46 9.39 11.69
C LEU A 113 3.22 10.41 10.83
N VAL A 114 2.53 11.44 10.34
CA VAL A 114 3.13 12.58 9.62
C VAL A 114 3.58 13.68 10.59
N LYS A 115 3.03 13.72 11.80
CA LYS A 115 3.21 14.84 12.76
C LYS A 115 4.32 14.58 13.79
N GLN A 116 4.72 13.33 14.03
CA GLN A 116 5.86 13.02 14.90
C GLN A 116 7.20 13.24 14.17
N ARG A 117 7.61 14.52 14.08
CA ARG A 117 9.03 14.88 14.01
C ARG A 117 9.62 14.62 15.39
N GLY A 118 10.73 13.91 15.43
CA GLY A 118 11.30 13.31 16.64
C GLY A 118 11.42 14.24 17.83
N THR A 119 10.84 13.82 18.94
CA THR A 119 11.42 14.07 20.25
C THR A 119 12.12 12.77 20.66
N PRO A 120 13.46 12.78 20.89
CA PRO A 120 14.14 11.65 21.49
C PRO A 120 13.44 11.31 22.79
N GLN A 121 13.03 10.06 22.98
CA GLN A 121 12.64 9.60 24.31
C GLN A 121 13.93 9.40 25.13
N PRO A 122 14.03 9.96 26.35
CA PRO A 122 15.18 9.80 27.24
C PRO A 122 15.35 8.37 27.75
#